data_AF-A0A1L9N621-F1
#
_entry.id   AF-A0A1L9N621-F1
#
_cell.length_a   1.000
_cell.length_b   1.000
_cell.length_c   1.000
_cell.angle_alpha   90.00
_cell.angle_beta   90.00
_cell.angle_gamma   90.00
#
_symmetry.space_group_name_H-M   'P 1'
#
loop_
_entity.id
_entity.type
_entity.pdbx_description
1 polymer ?
#
loop_
_entity_poly.entity_id
_entity_poly.type
_entity_poly.pdbx_seq_one_letter_code
_entity_poly.pdbx_strand_id
1 'polypeptide(L)'
;MGRRMKFSAFHIVTLALAAVLGISIWSLWLGVNSDRDNIHPLLNQLIPAGHCACHTAAIFECDSCLRCPAQLLFHDTVSSSSAPPTQTLFDPLEYSYNETQCTTLFPGLFEDPIRAQSFWTARNGIKRTDIDNIKMVDGMARVAIYQGRLYGRRALAKGEDHRRKILGILASIHRALVSAPQLAVILNTEIIFSVEDKLEDVAGPDHPLWVLARKATEESVWLMPDFGFWSWGHIDTQIGPYDEVVKHVEEHDLPWDEKENKLVWRGKLSFAPKLRRALLEIARNYAWGDVKWSSGRTRPTTLAWTIIVITGSSLTWKVWGIASSKI
;
A
#
# COMPACT_ATOMS: atom_id res chain seq x y z
N MET A 1 15.32 -65.47 -21.42
CA MET A 1 15.55 -64.05 -21.78
C MET A 1 14.35 -63.23 -21.31
N GLY A 2 14.52 -62.26 -20.41
CA GLY A 2 13.36 -61.49 -19.88
C GLY A 2 13.66 -60.46 -18.78
N ARG A 3 14.89 -60.43 -18.25
CA ARG A 3 15.27 -59.54 -17.13
C ARG A 3 15.89 -58.20 -17.56
N ARG A 4 16.33 -58.03 -18.82
CA ARG A 4 16.96 -56.79 -19.34
C ARG A 4 15.98 -55.73 -19.87
N MET A 5 14.76 -56.09 -20.30
CA MET A 5 13.80 -55.12 -20.84
C MET A 5 13.04 -54.31 -19.78
N LYS A 6 12.79 -54.88 -18.59
CA LYS A 6 12.04 -54.19 -17.53
C LYS A 6 12.78 -53.00 -16.92
N PHE A 7 14.11 -53.07 -16.85
CA PHE A 7 14.95 -51.99 -16.32
C PHE A 7 14.98 -50.76 -17.24
N SER A 8 14.98 -50.99 -18.56
CA SER A 8 14.94 -49.93 -19.57
C SER A 8 13.57 -49.23 -19.60
N ALA A 9 12.47 -49.98 -19.55
CA ALA A 9 11.13 -49.38 -19.49
C ALA A 9 10.93 -48.56 -18.22
N PHE A 10 11.39 -49.06 -17.07
CA PHE A 10 11.34 -48.31 -15.81
C PHE A 10 12.15 -47.01 -15.88
N HIS A 11 13.37 -47.04 -16.43
CA HIS A 11 14.18 -45.83 -16.61
C HIS A 11 13.55 -44.82 -17.57
N ILE A 12 12.96 -45.27 -18.68
CA ILE A 12 12.26 -44.40 -19.62
C ILE A 12 11.06 -43.74 -18.94
N VAL A 13 10.26 -44.50 -18.18
CA VAL A 13 9.11 -43.96 -17.42
C VAL A 13 9.58 -42.95 -16.37
N THR A 14 10.66 -43.23 -15.64
CA THR A 14 11.20 -42.28 -14.64
C THR A 14 11.73 -41.00 -15.28
N LEU A 15 12.39 -41.09 -16.44
CA LEU A 15 12.87 -39.91 -17.17
C LEU A 15 11.71 -39.09 -17.73
N ALA A 16 10.67 -39.74 -18.25
CA ALA A 16 9.47 -39.07 -18.72
C ALA A 16 8.75 -38.33 -17.58
N LEU A 17 8.59 -38.98 -16.41
CA LEU A 17 7.98 -38.36 -15.23
C LEU A 17 8.81 -37.17 -14.73
N ALA A 18 10.14 -37.30 -14.67
CA ALA A 18 11.03 -36.21 -14.29
C ALA A 18 10.95 -35.03 -15.27
N ALA A 19 10.88 -35.31 -16.58
CA ALA A 19 10.70 -34.27 -17.60
C ALA A 19 9.34 -33.57 -17.47
N VAL A 20 8.25 -34.32 -17.26
CA VAL A 20 6.91 -33.74 -17.04
C VAL A 20 6.90 -32.87 -15.78
N LEU A 21 7.53 -33.32 -14.69
CA LEU A 21 7.64 -32.54 -13.46
C LEU A 21 8.45 -31.25 -13.69
N GLY A 22 9.59 -31.35 -14.38
CA GLY A 22 10.43 -30.20 -14.73
C GLY A 22 9.70 -29.17 -15.59
N ILE A 23 8.99 -29.61 -16.63
CA ILE A 23 8.16 -28.75 -17.48
C ILE A 23 7.03 -28.11 -16.67
N SER A 24 6.38 -28.85 -15.77
CA SER A 24 5.29 -28.33 -14.93
C SER A 24 5.80 -27.25 -13.98
N ILE A 25 6.93 -27.49 -13.30
CA ILE A 25 7.56 -26.51 -12.40
C ILE A 25 7.96 -25.26 -13.19
N TRP A 26 8.59 -25.43 -14.36
CA TRP A 26 9.00 -24.32 -15.20
C TRP A 26 7.81 -23.50 -15.72
N SER A 27 6.73 -24.17 -16.13
CA SER A 27 5.50 -23.51 -16.61
C SER A 27 4.82 -22.71 -15.50
N LEU A 28 4.75 -23.25 -14.27
CA LEU A 28 4.21 -22.52 -13.12
C LEU A 28 5.11 -21.33 -12.74
N TRP A 29 6.43 -21.54 -12.71
CA TRP A 29 7.39 -20.48 -12.45
C TRP A 29 7.26 -19.35 -13.48
N LEU A 30 7.13 -19.68 -14.77
CA LEU A 30 6.91 -18.71 -15.84
C LEU A 30 5.58 -17.97 -15.67
N GLY A 31 4.50 -18.68 -15.32
CA GLY A 31 3.18 -18.11 -15.07
C GLY A 31 3.16 -17.08 -13.94
N VAL A 32 3.86 -17.39 -12.84
CA VAL A 32 3.97 -16.53 -11.66
C VAL A 32 4.84 -15.30 -11.92
N ASN A 33 5.94 -15.44 -12.66
CA ASN A 33 6.95 -14.38 -12.78
C ASN A 33 6.86 -13.56 -14.09
N SER A 34 6.05 -13.98 -15.07
CA SER A 34 5.88 -13.21 -16.30
C SER A 34 5.04 -11.95 -16.06
N ASP A 35 5.58 -10.79 -16.46
CA ASP A 35 4.83 -9.53 -16.54
C ASP A 35 3.91 -9.44 -17.77
N ARG A 36 4.15 -10.32 -18.75
CA ARG A 36 3.43 -10.29 -20.03
C ARG A 36 2.21 -11.18 -19.97
N ASP A 37 1.25 -10.81 -20.82
CA ASP A 37 0.15 -11.70 -21.16
C ASP A 37 0.56 -12.70 -22.25
N ASN A 38 1.45 -13.61 -21.89
CA ASN A 38 1.93 -14.69 -22.77
C ASN A 38 1.73 -16.08 -22.14
N ILE A 39 0.90 -16.14 -21.09
CA ILE A 39 0.65 -17.34 -20.30
C ILE A 39 -0.71 -17.88 -20.71
N HIS A 40 -0.76 -19.17 -21.03
CA HIS A 40 -2.00 -19.82 -21.45
C HIS A 40 -3.06 -19.78 -20.33
N PRO A 41 -4.35 -19.54 -20.61
CA PRO A 41 -5.40 -19.43 -19.58
C PRO A 41 -5.48 -20.60 -18.60
N LEU A 42 -5.23 -21.83 -19.08
CA LEU A 42 -5.15 -23.01 -18.21
C LEU A 42 -4.06 -22.89 -17.14
N LEU A 43 -2.91 -22.29 -17.45
CA LEU A 43 -1.87 -22.06 -16.46
C LEU A 43 -2.30 -20.98 -15.46
N ASN A 44 -3.08 -19.98 -15.86
CA ASN A 44 -3.59 -18.94 -14.96
C ASN A 44 -4.50 -19.52 -13.86
N GLN A 45 -5.24 -20.59 -14.16
CA GLN A 45 -6.04 -21.32 -13.16
C GLN A 45 -5.19 -22.10 -12.15
N LEU A 46 -4.00 -22.52 -12.55
CA LEU A 46 -3.06 -23.29 -11.72
C LEU A 46 -2.14 -22.39 -10.88
N ILE A 47 -2.08 -21.08 -11.17
CA ILE A 47 -1.30 -20.14 -10.39
C ILE A 47 -1.88 -20.10 -8.97
N PRO A 48 -1.08 -20.39 -7.92
CA PRO A 48 -1.53 -20.26 -6.55
C PRO A 48 -1.84 -18.79 -6.25
N ALA A 49 -2.78 -18.52 -5.34
CA ALA A 49 -3.07 -17.15 -4.91
C ALA A 49 -1.86 -16.46 -4.22
N GLY A 50 -0.81 -17.23 -3.90
CA GLY A 50 0.30 -16.78 -3.08
C GLY A 50 -0.15 -16.45 -1.67
N HIS A 51 0.63 -15.62 -0.96
CA HIS A 51 0.22 -15.04 0.33
C HIS A 51 -0.88 -13.97 0.16
N CYS A 52 -1.35 -13.74 -1.07
CA CYS A 52 -2.45 -12.85 -1.42
C CYS A 52 -3.81 -13.59 -1.47
N ALA A 53 -3.99 -14.61 -0.64
CA ALA A 53 -5.34 -15.08 -0.35
C ALA A 53 -6.04 -13.97 0.44
N CYS A 54 -6.91 -13.21 -0.21
CA CYS A 54 -7.86 -12.35 0.48
C CYS A 54 -8.77 -13.23 1.33
N HIS A 55 -8.33 -13.56 2.55
CA HIS A 55 -9.18 -14.20 3.56
C HIS A 55 -10.24 -13.23 4.07
N THR A 56 -9.93 -11.94 4.04
CA THR A 56 -10.79 -10.84 4.44
C THR A 56 -10.66 -9.72 3.42
N ALA A 57 -11.76 -9.08 3.08
CA ALA A 57 -11.76 -7.79 2.42
C ALA A 57 -12.17 -6.74 3.45
N ALA A 58 -11.45 -5.62 3.51
CA ALA A 58 -11.99 -4.44 4.16
C ALA A 58 -13.12 -3.93 3.26
N ILE A 59 -14.35 -4.18 3.67
CA ILE A 59 -15.52 -3.60 3.03
C ILE A 59 -15.73 -2.26 3.73
N PHE A 60 -15.35 -1.19 3.05
CA PHE A 60 -15.77 0.15 3.45
C PHE A 60 -17.20 0.29 2.99
N GLU A 61 -18.15 0.05 3.89
CA GLU A 61 -19.52 0.44 3.65
C GLU A 61 -19.60 1.97 3.86
N CYS A 62 -20.08 2.71 2.85
CA CYS A 62 -20.08 4.17 2.89
C CYS A 62 -20.90 4.73 4.06
N ASP A 63 -21.80 3.93 4.61
CA ASP A 63 -22.62 4.16 5.80
C ASP A 63 -21.91 3.85 7.13
N SER A 64 -20.84 3.06 7.14
CA SER A 64 -20.13 2.70 8.39
C SER A 64 -19.12 3.77 8.85
N CYS A 65 -18.56 4.55 7.93
CA CYS A 65 -17.52 5.55 8.23
C CYS A 65 -17.97 7.01 8.02
N LEU A 66 -19.09 7.23 7.33
CA LEU A 66 -19.72 8.53 7.21
C LEU A 66 -21.07 8.50 7.91
N ARG A 67 -21.07 8.60 9.24
CA ARG A 67 -22.12 9.43 9.86
C ARG A 67 -21.91 10.82 9.29
N CYS A 68 -22.59 11.10 8.17
CA CYS A 68 -22.62 12.41 7.55
C CYS A 68 -22.85 13.45 8.67
N PRO A 69 -22.06 14.55 8.70
CA PRO A 69 -22.36 15.68 9.59
C PRO A 69 -23.77 16.26 9.36
N ALA A 70 -24.45 15.86 8.27
CA ALA A 70 -25.83 16.19 7.96
C ALA A 70 -26.86 15.76 9.03
N GLN A 71 -26.48 15.01 10.06
CA GLN A 71 -27.37 14.61 11.16
C GLN A 71 -26.87 14.98 12.56
N LEU A 72 -25.94 15.94 12.68
CA LEU A 72 -26.02 16.81 13.85
C LEU A 72 -27.32 17.60 13.67
N LEU A 73 -28.41 17.06 14.21
CA LEU A 73 -29.59 17.83 14.58
C LEU A 73 -29.05 19.02 15.35
N PHE A 74 -28.96 20.17 14.68
CA PHE A 74 -29.04 21.46 15.33
C PHE A 74 -30.33 21.39 16.14
N HIS A 75 -30.19 21.05 17.42
CA HIS A 75 -31.20 21.41 18.38
C HIS A 75 -31.17 22.93 18.37
N ASP A 76 -32.08 23.53 17.61
CA ASP A 76 -32.37 24.96 17.62
C ASP A 76 -32.74 25.34 19.04
N THR A 77 -31.72 25.58 19.86
CA THR A 77 -31.85 26.39 21.06
C THR A 77 -31.36 27.75 20.62
N VAL A 78 -32.31 28.54 20.15
CA VAL A 78 -32.15 29.95 19.80
C VAL A 78 -31.39 30.64 20.93
N SER A 79 -30.10 30.88 20.71
CA SER A 79 -29.33 31.89 21.41
C SER A 79 -28.66 32.73 20.35
N SER A 80 -29.13 33.97 20.28
CA SER A 80 -28.73 35.03 19.37
C SER A 80 -27.23 35.24 19.39
N SER A 81 -26.52 34.68 18.41
CA SER A 81 -25.16 35.04 18.05
C SER A 81 -25.07 35.05 16.53
N SER A 82 -24.95 36.24 15.95
CA SER A 82 -25.00 36.51 14.51
C SER A 82 -23.66 36.28 13.82
N ALA A 83 -23.08 35.08 13.95
CA ALA A 83 -21.94 34.67 13.16
C ALA A 83 -22.16 33.24 12.65
N PRO A 84 -22.09 32.99 11.33
CA PRO A 84 -22.05 31.62 10.84
C PRO A 84 -20.81 30.93 11.44
N PRO A 85 -20.92 29.67 11.90
CA PRO A 85 -19.75 28.93 12.37
C PRO A 85 -18.74 28.91 11.22
N THR A 86 -17.55 29.46 11.47
CA THR A 86 -16.46 29.44 10.49
C THR A 86 -16.13 27.98 10.21
N GLN A 87 -16.64 27.44 9.11
CA GLN A 87 -16.19 26.14 8.62
C GLN A 87 -14.71 26.31 8.29
N THR A 88 -13.86 25.68 9.09
CA THR A 88 -12.44 25.56 8.79
C THR A 88 -12.34 24.79 7.48
N LEU A 89 -12.08 25.51 6.38
CA LEU A 89 -11.84 24.90 5.09
C LEU A 89 -10.47 24.20 5.14
N PHE A 90 -10.39 22.97 4.63
CA PHE A 90 -9.12 22.29 4.45
C PHE A 90 -8.26 23.06 3.43
N ASP A 91 -7.04 23.39 3.83
CA ASP A 91 -5.99 23.93 2.97
C ASP A 91 -4.89 22.86 2.80
N PRO A 92 -4.66 22.35 1.58
CA PRO A 92 -3.64 21.33 1.32
C PRO A 92 -2.20 21.83 1.52
N LEU A 93 -1.98 23.14 1.63
CA LEU A 93 -0.67 23.75 1.87
C LEU A 93 -0.43 24.06 3.35
N GLU A 94 -1.43 23.88 4.21
CA GLU A 94 -1.34 24.09 5.65
C GLU A 94 -0.89 22.80 6.35
N TYR A 95 0.21 22.90 7.12
CA TYR A 95 0.84 21.78 7.82
C TYR A 95 0.90 21.97 9.34
N SER A 96 0.33 23.06 9.85
CA SER A 96 0.41 23.47 11.26
C SER A 96 -0.91 23.36 12.02
N TYR A 97 -1.89 22.62 11.46
CA TYR A 97 -3.14 22.33 12.14
C TYR A 97 -2.91 21.72 13.53
N ASN A 98 -3.61 22.25 14.53
CA ASN A 98 -3.60 21.69 15.87
C ASN A 98 -4.46 20.43 15.97
N GLU A 99 -4.40 19.74 17.11
CA GLU A 99 -5.12 18.47 17.34
C GLU A 99 -6.63 18.57 17.09
N THR A 100 -7.27 19.64 17.58
CA THR A 100 -8.71 19.87 17.38
C THR A 100 -9.05 20.09 15.90
N GLN A 101 -8.22 20.83 15.18
CA GLN A 101 -8.40 21.05 13.74
C GLN A 101 -8.23 19.75 12.97
N CYS A 102 -7.18 18.97 13.24
CA CYS A 102 -6.94 17.69 12.58
C CYS A 102 -8.07 16.68 12.82
N THR A 103 -8.55 16.56 14.06
CA THR A 103 -9.67 15.65 14.40
C THR A 103 -10.99 16.07 13.78
N THR A 104 -11.20 17.38 13.60
CA THR A 104 -12.40 17.93 12.94
C THR A 104 -12.33 17.77 11.41
N LEU A 105 -11.19 18.08 10.80
CA LEU A 105 -10.99 18.05 9.35
C LEU A 105 -10.85 16.63 8.80
N PHE A 106 -10.25 15.72 9.58
CA PHE A 106 -9.97 14.35 9.15
C PHE A 106 -10.51 13.32 10.15
N PRO A 107 -11.85 13.13 10.22
CA PRO A 107 -12.43 12.03 10.96
C PRO A 107 -11.81 10.70 10.50
N GLY A 108 -11.31 9.91 11.46
CA GLY A 108 -10.68 8.61 11.20
C GLY A 108 -9.16 8.62 11.02
N LEU A 109 -8.52 9.79 10.88
CA LEU A 109 -7.06 9.89 10.64
C LEU A 109 -6.21 9.15 11.69
N PHE A 110 -6.67 9.17 12.95
CA PHE A 110 -5.92 8.59 14.07
C PHE A 110 -6.35 7.15 14.42
N GLU A 111 -7.28 6.53 13.69
CA GLU A 111 -7.77 5.18 14.01
C GLU A 111 -6.65 4.14 14.05
N ASP A 112 -5.81 4.08 13.00
CA ASP A 112 -4.74 3.08 12.95
C ASP A 112 -3.62 3.34 13.96
N PRO A 113 -3.12 4.59 14.16
CA PRO A 113 -2.18 4.88 15.23
C PRO A 113 -2.71 4.55 16.63
N ILE A 114 -3.98 4.85 16.91
CA ILE A 114 -4.62 4.56 18.21
C ILE A 114 -4.78 3.05 18.41
N ARG A 115 -5.09 2.29 17.34
CA ARG A 115 -5.13 0.82 17.38
C ARG A 115 -3.79 0.24 17.82
N ALA A 116 -2.69 0.64 17.19
CA ALA A 116 -1.35 0.16 17.55
C ALA A 116 -0.96 0.61 18.98
N GLN A 117 -1.27 1.85 19.36
CA GLN A 117 -1.08 2.31 20.74
C GLN A 117 -1.84 1.44 21.75
N SER A 118 -3.09 1.10 21.46
CA SER A 118 -3.94 0.26 22.33
C SER A 118 -3.36 -1.15 22.47
N PHE A 119 -2.88 -1.74 21.37
CA PHE A 119 -2.22 -3.05 21.36
C PHE A 119 -1.02 -3.10 22.32
N TRP A 120 -0.17 -2.07 22.32
CA TRP A 120 1.00 -2.00 23.19
C TRP A 120 0.65 -1.59 24.62
N THR A 121 -0.32 -0.70 24.81
CA THR A 121 -0.80 -0.30 26.15
C THR A 121 -1.32 -1.50 26.93
N ALA A 122 -2.09 -2.39 26.27
CA ALA A 122 -2.56 -3.65 26.85
C ALA A 122 -1.42 -4.62 27.24
N ARG A 123 -0.20 -4.39 26.73
CA ARG A 123 1.01 -5.18 27.01
C ARG A 123 2.00 -4.49 27.95
N ASN A 124 1.54 -3.47 28.69
CA ASN A 124 2.35 -2.63 29.58
C ASN A 124 3.31 -1.67 28.85
N GLY A 125 2.94 -1.24 27.65
CA GLY A 125 3.70 -0.27 26.86
C GLY A 125 4.93 -0.86 26.17
N ILE A 126 5.71 0.03 25.54
CA ILE A 126 6.96 -0.32 24.86
C ILE A 126 8.13 -0.02 25.79
N LYS A 127 8.99 -1.01 26.02
CA LYS A 127 10.23 -0.86 26.78
C LYS A 127 11.41 -0.62 25.86
N ARG A 128 12.49 -0.10 26.42
CA ARG A 128 13.74 0.12 25.68
C ARG A 128 14.27 -1.17 25.02
N THR A 129 14.16 -2.28 25.74
CA THR A 129 14.55 -3.61 25.27
C THR A 129 13.78 -4.04 24.03
N ASP A 130 12.52 -3.65 23.90
CA ASP A 130 11.68 -4.06 22.76
C ASP A 130 12.15 -3.41 21.47
N ILE A 131 12.72 -2.20 21.56
CA ILE A 131 13.35 -1.50 20.43
C ILE A 131 14.77 -2.02 20.18
N ASP A 132 15.56 -2.21 21.23
CA ASP A 132 16.96 -2.63 21.12
C ASP A 132 17.11 -4.08 20.61
N ASN A 133 16.12 -4.93 20.85
CA ASN A 133 16.10 -6.32 20.37
C ASN A 133 15.68 -6.47 18.89
N ILE A 134 15.24 -5.39 18.24
CA ILE A 134 14.89 -5.44 16.82
C ILE A 134 16.15 -5.60 15.99
N LYS A 135 16.28 -6.75 15.33
CA LYS A 135 17.33 -6.99 14.33
C LYS A 135 17.01 -6.19 13.07
N MET A 136 17.67 -5.05 12.90
CA MET A 136 17.52 -4.26 11.69
C MET A 136 18.08 -4.98 10.46
N VAL A 137 17.34 -4.93 9.36
CA VAL A 137 17.73 -5.41 8.03
C VAL A 137 17.74 -4.26 7.02
N ASP A 138 18.17 -4.52 5.79
CA ASP A 138 18.10 -3.56 4.69
C ASP A 138 16.66 -3.08 4.48
N GLY A 139 16.48 -1.79 4.19
CA GLY A 139 15.17 -1.15 4.11
C GLY A 139 14.68 -0.56 5.43
N MET A 140 15.46 -0.62 6.51
CA MET A 140 15.08 -0.07 7.81
C MET A 140 15.92 1.12 8.25
N ALA A 141 15.30 2.03 8.99
CA ALA A 141 16.00 3.13 9.65
C ALA A 141 15.51 3.33 11.09
N ARG A 142 16.44 3.71 11.95
CA ARG A 142 16.24 4.00 13.37
C ARG A 142 16.60 5.46 13.60
N VAL A 143 15.64 6.21 14.14
CA VAL A 143 15.77 7.65 14.37
C VAL A 143 15.28 8.01 15.76
N ALA A 144 15.82 9.10 16.28
CA ALA A 144 15.37 9.69 17.53
C ALA A 144 14.84 11.10 17.27
N ILE A 145 13.71 11.42 17.88
CA ILE A 145 13.21 12.78 18.03
C ILE A 145 13.61 13.21 19.43
N TYR A 146 14.41 14.27 19.52
CA TYR A 146 14.88 14.79 20.78
C TYR A 146 14.77 16.32 20.77
N GLN A 147 14.02 16.88 21.72
CA GLN A 147 13.75 18.31 21.82
C GLN A 147 13.25 18.92 20.49
N GLY A 148 12.29 18.24 19.85
CA GLY A 148 11.70 18.67 18.57
C GLY A 148 12.63 18.53 17.35
N ARG A 149 13.79 17.86 17.47
CA ARG A 149 14.75 17.67 16.38
C ARG A 149 14.91 16.21 16.00
N LEU A 150 15.07 15.95 14.70
CA LEU A 150 15.28 14.62 14.15
C LEU A 150 16.78 14.26 14.12
N TYR A 151 17.12 13.09 14.67
CA TYR A 151 18.47 12.52 14.67
C TYR A 151 18.45 11.12 14.06
N GLY A 152 19.23 10.91 13.00
CA GLY A 152 19.48 9.59 12.45
C GLY A 152 20.41 8.78 13.36
N ARG A 153 19.97 7.61 13.84
CA ARG A 153 20.81 6.72 14.65
C ARG A 153 21.43 5.62 13.80
N ARG A 154 20.65 5.05 12.88
CA ARG A 154 21.10 4.01 11.95
C ARG A 154 20.17 3.95 10.74
N ALA A 155 20.71 3.75 9.55
CA ALA A 155 19.93 3.44 8.35
C ALA A 155 20.63 2.32 7.59
N LEU A 156 19.86 1.31 7.17
CA LEU A 156 20.35 0.19 6.37
C LEU A 156 19.64 0.25 5.03
N ALA A 157 20.37 0.66 4.00
CA ALA A 157 19.84 0.76 2.64
C ALA A 157 20.58 -0.22 1.73
N LYS A 158 19.82 -0.99 0.94
CA LYS A 158 20.37 -1.83 -0.12
C LYS A 158 20.10 -1.16 -1.47
N GLY A 159 21.10 -0.43 -1.95
CA GLY A 159 21.01 0.30 -3.21
C GLY A 159 20.19 1.59 -3.13
N GLU A 160 19.96 2.17 -4.30
CA GLU A 160 19.36 3.50 -4.48
C GLU A 160 17.90 3.57 -4.06
N ASP A 161 17.13 2.52 -4.34
CA ASP A 161 15.70 2.50 -4.05
C ASP A 161 15.43 2.65 -2.54
N HIS A 162 16.08 1.83 -1.71
CA HIS A 162 15.93 1.92 -0.26
C HIS A 162 16.39 3.29 0.26
N ARG A 163 17.53 3.80 -0.24
CA ARG A 163 18.06 5.09 0.21
C ARG A 163 17.04 6.22 -0.03
N ARG A 164 16.46 6.24 -1.22
CA ARG A 164 15.48 7.25 -1.64
C ARG A 164 14.19 7.17 -0.84
N LYS A 165 13.65 5.96 -0.64
CA LYS A 165 12.45 5.74 0.19
C LYS A 165 12.70 6.20 1.64
N ILE A 166 13.83 5.82 2.22
CA ILE A 166 14.22 6.23 3.58
C ILE A 166 14.31 7.76 3.67
N LEU A 167 14.95 8.41 2.70
CA LEU A 167 15.03 9.88 2.64
C LEU A 167 13.65 10.55 2.56
N GLY A 168 12.72 10.01 1.77
CA GLY A 168 11.35 10.53 1.67
C GLY A 168 10.58 10.46 3.00
N ILE A 169 10.75 9.37 3.75
CA ILE A 169 10.18 9.24 5.11
C ILE A 169 10.84 10.23 6.08
N LEU A 170 12.16 10.37 6.05
CA LEU A 170 12.87 11.33 6.90
C LEU A 170 12.45 12.78 6.60
N ALA A 171 12.23 13.11 5.33
CA ALA A 171 11.72 14.42 4.92
C ALA A 171 10.30 14.67 5.44
N SER A 172 9.44 13.63 5.41
CA SER A 172 8.09 13.70 6.00
C SER A 172 8.12 13.97 7.50
N ILE A 173 8.96 13.24 8.24
CA ILE A 173 9.14 13.45 9.69
C ILE A 173 9.68 14.86 9.95
N HIS A 174 10.69 15.28 9.21
CA HIS A 174 11.26 16.62 9.36
C HIS A 174 10.23 17.71 9.11
N ARG A 175 9.43 17.61 8.03
CA ARG A 175 8.35 18.57 7.74
C ARG A 175 7.34 18.64 8.89
N ALA A 176 6.88 17.50 9.38
CA ALA A 176 5.95 17.44 10.50
C ALA A 176 6.51 18.08 11.78
N LEU A 177 7.82 17.92 12.05
CA LEU A 177 8.46 18.56 13.19
C LEU A 177 8.54 20.07 13.04
N VAL A 178 9.00 20.58 11.89
CA VAL A 178 9.18 22.03 11.70
C VAL A 178 7.88 22.80 11.53
N SER A 179 6.81 22.14 11.06
CA SER A 179 5.49 22.75 10.91
C SER A 179 4.61 22.62 12.15
N ALA A 180 5.01 21.82 13.14
CA ALA A 180 4.21 21.60 14.33
C ALA A 180 3.95 22.93 15.07
N PRO A 181 2.69 23.28 15.36
CA PRO A 181 2.37 24.55 16.01
C PRO A 181 2.96 24.67 17.42
N GLN A 182 3.28 23.55 18.06
CA GLN A 182 3.74 23.47 19.45
C GLN A 182 4.90 22.47 19.62
N LEU A 183 6.11 22.87 19.20
CA LEU A 183 7.33 22.06 19.33
C LEU A 183 7.59 21.54 20.76
N ALA A 184 7.21 22.31 21.79
CA ALA A 184 7.41 21.96 23.19
C ALA A 184 6.60 20.73 23.65
N VAL A 185 5.53 20.37 22.91
CA VAL A 185 4.66 19.22 23.21
C VAL A 185 5.20 17.93 22.58
N ILE A 186 6.16 18.02 21.65
CA ILE A 186 6.74 16.85 20.99
C ILE A 186 7.64 16.10 21.96
N LEU A 187 7.20 14.90 22.35
CA LEU A 187 7.91 14.04 23.27
C LEU A 187 9.19 13.46 22.66
N ASN A 188 10.23 13.34 23.49
CA ASN A 188 11.44 12.62 23.14
C ASN A 188 11.09 11.16 22.85
N THR A 189 11.31 10.71 21.61
CA THR A 189 10.87 9.41 21.13
C THR A 189 11.96 8.79 20.27
N GLU A 190 12.12 7.48 20.32
CA GLU A 190 12.98 6.75 19.39
C GLU A 190 12.12 5.74 18.64
N ILE A 191 12.23 5.72 17.31
CA ILE A 191 11.42 4.88 16.44
C ILE A 191 12.30 4.12 15.46
N ILE A 192 11.80 2.96 15.03
CA ILE A 192 12.35 2.20 13.90
C ILE A 192 11.24 2.10 12.86
N PHE A 193 11.57 2.41 11.61
CA PHE A 193 10.66 2.28 10.49
C PHE A 193 11.26 1.41 9.39
N SER A 194 10.39 0.82 8.58
CA SER A 194 10.74 0.00 7.41
C SER A 194 10.09 0.55 6.15
N VAL A 195 10.85 0.58 5.05
CA VAL A 195 10.36 0.93 3.71
C VAL A 195 10.06 -0.31 2.84
N GLU A 196 10.05 -1.48 3.47
CA GLU A 196 9.67 -2.75 2.84
C GLU A 196 8.15 -2.90 2.79
N ASP A 197 7.66 -3.59 1.77
CA ASP A 197 6.22 -3.65 1.47
C ASP A 197 5.45 -4.62 2.38
N LYS A 198 6.17 -5.51 3.07
CA LYS A 198 5.61 -6.52 3.96
C LYS A 198 6.37 -6.53 5.26
N LEU A 199 5.63 -6.59 6.37
CA LEU A 199 6.22 -6.76 7.69
C LEU A 199 7.08 -8.04 7.76
N GLU A 200 6.58 -9.14 7.20
CA GLU A 200 7.25 -10.45 7.15
C GLU A 200 8.65 -10.42 6.51
N ASP A 201 8.92 -9.44 5.64
CA ASP A 201 10.23 -9.30 4.98
C ASP A 201 11.28 -8.69 5.91
N VAL A 202 10.86 -8.05 7.02
CA VAL A 202 11.76 -7.34 7.95
C VAL A 202 11.72 -7.83 9.39
N ALA A 203 10.55 -8.25 9.86
CA ALA A 203 10.34 -8.62 11.25
C ALA A 203 9.12 -9.56 11.39
N GLY A 204 9.02 -10.23 12.53
CA GLY A 204 7.80 -10.93 12.89
C GLY A 204 6.69 -9.99 13.40
N PRO A 205 5.48 -10.53 13.61
CA PRO A 205 4.54 -9.87 14.51
C PRO A 205 5.22 -9.71 15.88
N ASP A 206 4.85 -8.68 16.65
CA ASP A 206 5.38 -8.35 17.99
C ASP A 206 6.58 -7.41 18.06
N HIS A 207 6.91 -6.70 16.98
CA HIS A 207 7.88 -5.60 17.04
C HIS A 207 7.21 -4.23 16.88
N PRO A 208 7.58 -3.21 17.70
CA PRO A 208 7.03 -1.87 17.60
C PRO A 208 7.68 -1.11 16.43
N LEU A 209 7.20 -1.39 15.22
CA LEU A 209 7.71 -0.81 13.98
C LEU A 209 6.71 0.13 13.33
N TRP A 210 7.23 1.13 12.62
CA TRP A 210 6.47 1.89 11.64
C TRP A 210 6.67 1.29 10.25
N VAL A 211 5.58 1.01 9.54
CA VAL A 211 5.58 0.33 8.23
C VAL A 211 4.66 1.05 7.25
N LEU A 212 4.89 0.82 5.96
CA LEU A 212 4.08 1.42 4.88
C LEU A 212 2.73 0.73 4.69
N ALA A 213 2.67 -0.58 4.98
CA ALA A 213 1.48 -1.39 4.84
C ALA A 213 1.48 -2.52 5.88
N ARG A 214 0.28 -2.98 6.24
CA ARG A 214 0.08 -4.09 7.16
C ARG A 214 -1.16 -4.92 6.80
N LYS A 215 -1.22 -6.15 7.29
CA LYS A 215 -2.44 -6.97 7.35
C LYS A 215 -3.27 -6.59 8.57
N ALA A 216 -4.56 -6.96 8.53
CA ALA A 216 -5.47 -6.79 9.67
C ALA A 216 -4.93 -7.42 10.96
N THR A 217 -4.28 -8.59 10.85
CA THR A 217 -3.70 -9.37 11.95
C THR A 217 -2.38 -8.82 12.48
N GLU A 218 -1.72 -7.91 11.76
CA GLU A 218 -0.43 -7.33 12.16
C GLU A 218 -0.66 -6.12 13.07
N GLU A 219 -1.19 -6.37 14.26
CA GLU A 219 -1.64 -5.31 15.16
C GLU A 219 -0.49 -4.59 15.90
N SER A 220 0.71 -5.18 15.92
CA SER A 220 1.85 -4.67 16.68
C SER A 220 2.57 -3.48 16.03
N VAL A 221 2.22 -3.12 14.81
CA VAL A 221 2.92 -2.09 14.02
C VAL A 221 2.04 -0.87 13.77
N TRP A 222 2.67 0.27 13.53
CA TRP A 222 2.02 1.51 13.11
C TRP A 222 2.13 1.69 11.60
N LEU A 223 1.04 2.16 10.97
CA LEU A 223 1.14 2.69 9.61
C LEU A 223 1.76 4.10 9.63
N MET A 224 2.66 4.35 8.68
CA MET A 224 3.19 5.68 8.40
C MET A 224 2.83 6.16 6.98
N PRO A 225 2.82 7.48 6.74
CA PRO A 225 2.67 8.01 5.39
C PRO A 225 3.74 7.48 4.44
N ASP A 226 3.36 7.25 3.19
CA ASP A 226 4.26 6.66 2.19
C ASP A 226 5.38 7.62 1.74
N PHE A 227 6.53 7.08 1.33
CA PHE A 227 7.63 7.89 0.83
C PHE A 227 7.29 8.62 -0.48
N GLY A 228 6.27 8.15 -1.22
CA GLY A 228 5.78 8.72 -2.47
C GLY A 228 5.26 10.15 -2.37
N PHE A 229 4.94 10.62 -1.16
CA PHE A 229 4.65 12.03 -0.92
C PHE A 229 5.84 12.96 -1.17
N TRP A 230 7.07 12.43 -1.21
CA TRP A 230 8.31 13.19 -1.43
C TRP A 230 9.12 12.71 -2.61
N SER A 231 9.17 11.40 -2.85
CA SER A 231 10.01 10.86 -3.91
C SER A 231 9.52 9.50 -4.36
N TRP A 232 8.88 9.45 -5.53
CA TRP A 232 8.59 8.16 -6.18
C TRP A 232 9.60 7.78 -7.26
N GLY A 233 10.21 8.76 -7.93
CA GLY A 233 11.10 8.61 -9.09
C GLY A 233 12.08 7.44 -9.06
N HIS A 234 11.62 6.27 -9.51
CA HIS A 234 12.52 5.22 -10.00
C HIS A 234 13.15 5.74 -11.29
N ILE A 235 14.41 5.42 -11.55
CA ILE A 235 15.14 5.95 -12.72
C ILE A 235 14.41 5.65 -14.05
N ASP A 236 13.62 4.57 -14.06
CA ASP A 236 12.82 4.12 -15.21
C ASP A 236 11.37 4.62 -15.21
N THR A 237 10.83 5.09 -14.08
CA THR A 237 9.45 5.58 -13.97
C THR A 237 9.48 7.01 -13.44
N GLN A 238 9.36 7.97 -14.34
CA GLN A 238 9.34 9.42 -14.08
C GLN A 238 8.06 9.86 -13.34
N ILE A 239 7.72 9.21 -12.23
CA ILE A 239 6.62 9.61 -11.35
C ILE A 239 7.21 10.57 -10.32
N GLY A 240 6.68 11.80 -10.32
CA GLY A 240 7.03 12.83 -9.36
C GLY A 240 6.49 12.55 -7.94
N PRO A 241 6.75 13.44 -6.99
CA PRO A 241 6.06 13.45 -5.70
C PRO A 241 4.53 13.59 -5.87
N TYR A 242 3.80 13.22 -4.82
CA TYR A 242 2.34 13.17 -4.83
C TYR A 242 1.66 14.47 -5.27
N ASP A 243 2.16 15.63 -4.83
CA ASP A 243 1.64 16.95 -5.17
C ASP A 243 1.78 17.27 -6.67
N GLU A 244 2.91 16.93 -7.29
CA GLU A 244 3.08 17.03 -8.74
C GLU A 244 2.10 16.13 -9.49
N VAL A 245 1.86 14.92 -8.98
CA VAL A 245 0.88 13.99 -9.56
C VAL A 245 -0.53 14.53 -9.45
N VAL A 246 -0.94 15.04 -8.28
CA VAL A 246 -2.26 15.66 -8.08
C VAL A 246 -2.45 16.83 -9.04
N LYS A 247 -1.48 17.73 -9.10
CA LYS A 247 -1.53 18.87 -10.03
C LYS A 247 -1.64 18.41 -11.48
N HIS A 248 -0.87 17.40 -11.88
CA HIS A 248 -0.94 16.86 -13.23
C HIS A 248 -2.33 16.28 -13.53
N VAL A 249 -2.94 15.58 -12.58
CA VAL A 249 -4.31 15.06 -12.71
C VAL A 249 -5.30 16.21 -12.84
N GLU A 250 -5.24 17.23 -11.98
CA GLU A 250 -6.15 18.39 -12.04
C GLU A 250 -6.06 19.14 -13.37
N GLU A 251 -4.86 19.29 -13.93
CA GLU A 251 -4.63 19.95 -15.22
C GLU A 251 -5.17 19.16 -16.43
N HIS A 252 -5.33 17.85 -16.30
CA HIS A 252 -5.70 16.95 -17.40
C HIS A 252 -7.01 16.19 -17.14
N ASP A 253 -7.72 16.49 -16.04
CA ASP A 253 -8.95 15.79 -15.71
C ASP A 253 -10.07 16.19 -16.67
N LEU A 254 -10.88 15.21 -17.05
CA LEU A 254 -12.04 15.40 -17.92
C LEU A 254 -13.33 15.51 -17.08
N PRO A 255 -14.30 16.35 -17.48
CA PRO A 255 -15.65 16.31 -16.94
C PRO A 255 -16.21 14.89 -16.94
N TRP A 256 -17.05 14.57 -15.94
CA TRP A 256 -17.55 13.20 -15.75
C TRP A 256 -18.27 12.64 -16.98
N ASP A 257 -19.05 13.46 -17.66
CA ASP A 257 -19.79 13.13 -18.88
C ASP A 257 -18.90 12.89 -20.11
N GLU A 258 -17.66 13.39 -20.09
CA GLU A 258 -16.66 13.14 -21.13
C GLU A 258 -15.80 11.90 -20.86
N LYS A 259 -15.88 11.30 -19.66
CA LYS A 259 -15.12 10.09 -19.32
C LYS A 259 -15.67 8.87 -20.08
N GLU A 260 -14.78 8.07 -20.65
CA GLU A 260 -15.19 6.81 -21.30
C GLU A 260 -15.74 5.81 -20.28
N ASN A 261 -16.88 5.18 -20.60
CA ASN A 261 -17.51 4.14 -19.79
C ASN A 261 -16.76 2.79 -19.87
N LYS A 262 -15.48 2.78 -19.47
CA LYS A 262 -14.62 1.59 -19.45
C LYS A 262 -13.94 1.40 -18.11
N LEU A 263 -13.82 0.15 -17.67
CA LEU A 263 -12.94 -0.23 -16.57
C LEU A 263 -11.50 -0.22 -17.08
N VAL A 264 -10.70 0.74 -16.61
CA VAL A 264 -9.30 0.87 -16.98
C VAL A 264 -8.39 0.29 -15.91
N TRP A 265 -7.42 -0.53 -16.31
CA TRP A 265 -6.31 -0.93 -15.45
C TRP A 265 -5.02 -1.11 -16.25
N ARG A 266 -3.89 -0.67 -15.68
CA ARG A 266 -2.54 -0.77 -16.25
C ARG A 266 -1.55 -1.20 -15.18
N GLY A 267 -0.92 -2.36 -15.35
CA GLY A 267 0.10 -2.78 -14.39
C GLY A 267 0.83 -4.05 -14.78
N LYS A 268 1.82 -4.41 -13.95
CA LYS A 268 2.59 -5.64 -14.07
C LYS A 268 1.76 -6.85 -13.62
N LEU A 269 1.75 -7.92 -14.41
CA LEU A 269 0.99 -9.14 -14.10
C LEU A 269 1.68 -10.07 -13.11
N SER A 270 2.99 -9.94 -12.88
CA SER A 270 3.73 -10.78 -11.92
C SER A 270 3.36 -10.50 -10.45
N PHE A 271 2.80 -9.32 -10.17
CA PHE A 271 2.37 -8.91 -8.85
C PHE A 271 0.96 -9.43 -8.56
N ALA A 272 0.74 -10.13 -7.45
CA ALA A 272 -0.54 -10.79 -7.17
C ALA A 272 -1.11 -11.51 -8.42
N PRO A 273 -0.32 -12.41 -9.04
CA PRO A 273 -0.51 -12.81 -10.43
C PRO A 273 -1.86 -13.46 -10.69
N LYS A 274 -2.36 -14.25 -9.73
CA LYS A 274 -3.70 -14.84 -9.82
C LYS A 274 -4.80 -13.77 -9.96
N LEU A 275 -4.78 -12.74 -9.11
CA LEU A 275 -5.79 -11.68 -9.09
C LEU A 275 -5.74 -10.83 -10.36
N ARG A 276 -4.54 -10.34 -10.72
CA ARG A 276 -4.37 -9.43 -11.85
C ARG A 276 -4.62 -10.11 -13.19
N ARG A 277 -4.20 -11.37 -13.34
CA ARG A 277 -4.48 -12.16 -14.55
C ARG A 277 -5.95 -12.51 -14.66
N ALA A 278 -6.63 -12.88 -13.56
CA ALA A 278 -8.07 -13.11 -13.57
C ALA A 278 -8.85 -11.86 -13.99
N LEU A 279 -8.49 -10.67 -13.49
CA LEU A 279 -9.10 -9.40 -13.94
C LEU A 279 -8.92 -9.18 -15.44
N LEU A 280 -7.69 -9.37 -15.94
CA LEU A 280 -7.36 -9.24 -17.36
C LEU A 280 -8.17 -10.22 -18.22
N GLU A 281 -8.26 -11.48 -17.82
CA GLU A 281 -9.02 -12.52 -18.53
C GLU A 281 -10.52 -12.24 -18.58
N ILE A 282 -11.11 -11.86 -17.44
CA ILE A 282 -12.53 -11.56 -17.37
C ILE A 282 -12.85 -10.34 -18.23
N ALA A 283 -12.11 -9.24 -18.06
CA ALA A 283 -12.39 -7.97 -18.73
C ALA A 283 -12.30 -8.06 -20.27
N ARG A 284 -11.46 -8.94 -20.83
CA ARG A 284 -11.33 -9.15 -22.29
C ARG A 284 -12.62 -9.50 -23.00
N ASN A 285 -13.51 -10.20 -22.31
CA ASN A 285 -14.74 -10.70 -22.90
C ASN A 285 -15.85 -9.65 -22.90
N TYR A 286 -15.59 -8.45 -22.40
CA TYR A 286 -16.59 -7.41 -22.27
C TYR A 286 -16.14 -6.10 -22.90
N ALA A 287 -17.07 -5.42 -23.58
CA ALA A 287 -16.82 -4.12 -24.22
C ALA A 287 -16.44 -3.00 -23.23
N TRP A 288 -16.83 -3.15 -21.95
CA TRP A 288 -16.42 -2.23 -20.88
C TRP A 288 -14.97 -2.44 -20.42
N GLY A 289 -14.31 -3.54 -20.78
CA GLY A 289 -12.99 -3.88 -20.26
C GLY A 289 -11.85 -3.24 -21.05
N ASP A 290 -11.18 -2.23 -20.47
CA ASP A 290 -9.89 -1.74 -20.96
C ASP A 290 -8.78 -2.05 -19.93
N VAL A 291 -8.57 -3.34 -19.70
CA VAL A 291 -7.53 -3.86 -18.79
C VAL A 291 -6.35 -4.34 -19.63
N LYS A 292 -5.16 -3.78 -19.39
CA LYS A 292 -3.94 -4.11 -20.14
C LYS A 292 -2.73 -4.22 -19.21
N TRP A 293 -1.80 -5.11 -19.54
CA TRP A 293 -0.52 -5.14 -18.84
C TRP A 293 0.37 -3.99 -19.30
N SER A 294 1.17 -3.41 -18.39
CA SER A 294 2.11 -2.37 -18.75
C SER A 294 3.44 -2.96 -19.20
N SER A 295 3.80 -2.76 -20.47
CA SER A 295 5.19 -2.86 -20.88
C SER A 295 5.85 -1.59 -20.36
N GLY A 296 6.82 -1.65 -19.45
CA GLY A 296 7.45 -0.48 -18.81
C GLY A 296 8.16 0.52 -19.75
N ARG A 297 7.85 0.51 -21.05
CA ARG A 297 8.36 1.38 -22.10
C ARG A 297 7.33 2.44 -22.56
N THR A 298 6.06 2.29 -22.17
CA THR A 298 5.00 3.25 -22.50
C THR A 298 4.91 4.27 -21.37
N ARG A 299 4.98 5.58 -21.70
CA ARG A 299 4.67 6.64 -20.73
C ARG A 299 3.27 6.34 -20.18
N PRO A 300 3.09 6.12 -18.87
CA PRO A 300 1.76 5.91 -18.34
C PRO A 300 1.04 7.26 -18.44
N THR A 301 0.15 7.41 -19.41
CA THR A 301 -0.88 8.47 -19.40
C THR A 301 -1.97 8.17 -18.36
N THR A 302 -1.86 7.03 -17.66
CA THR A 302 -2.80 6.60 -16.64
C THR A 302 -2.01 5.97 -15.49
N LEU A 303 -1.86 6.70 -14.40
CA LEU A 303 -1.34 6.19 -13.13
C LEU A 303 -2.44 5.36 -12.46
N ALA A 304 -2.57 4.10 -12.84
CA ALA A 304 -3.57 3.20 -12.27
C ALA A 304 -2.91 2.18 -11.33
N TRP A 305 -2.58 2.62 -10.11
CA TRP A 305 -2.26 1.69 -9.02
C TRP A 305 -3.50 1.29 -8.20
N THR A 306 -4.63 1.97 -8.42
CA THR A 306 -5.92 1.65 -7.82
C THR A 306 -6.83 1.04 -8.86
N ILE A 307 -7.33 -0.18 -8.62
CA ILE A 307 -8.50 -0.69 -9.34
C ILE A 307 -9.71 0.04 -8.73
N ILE A 308 -10.28 1.00 -9.45
CA ILE A 308 -11.59 1.58 -9.12
C ILE A 308 -12.63 0.79 -9.92
N VAL A 309 -13.36 -0.11 -9.25
CA VAL A 309 -14.55 -0.74 -9.84
C VAL A 309 -15.74 0.15 -9.52
N ILE A 310 -16.31 0.79 -10.54
CA ILE A 310 -17.59 1.51 -10.43
C ILE A 310 -18.67 0.58 -10.98
N THR A 311 -19.43 -0.07 -10.10
CA THR A 311 -20.65 -0.78 -10.48
C THR A 311 -21.85 0.12 -10.18
N GLY A 312 -22.67 0.38 -11.20
CA GLY A 312 -23.82 1.27 -11.11
C GLY A 312 -24.86 0.84 -10.07
N SER A 313 -25.58 1.85 -9.58
CA SER A 313 -26.75 1.88 -8.67
C SER A 313 -26.53 1.72 -7.16
N SER A 314 -25.34 1.33 -6.70
CA SER A 314 -24.95 1.44 -5.28
C SER A 314 -23.46 1.77 -5.20
N LEU A 315 -23.14 2.96 -4.70
CA LEU A 315 -21.77 3.47 -4.58
C LEU A 315 -20.98 2.66 -3.54
N THR A 316 -20.42 1.53 -3.96
CA THR A 316 -19.41 0.80 -3.20
C THR A 316 -18.03 1.12 -3.79
N TRP A 317 -17.24 1.92 -3.08
CA TRP A 317 -15.85 2.17 -3.44
C TRP A 317 -14.97 1.08 -2.81
N LYS A 318 -14.25 0.32 -3.63
CA LYS A 318 -13.18 -0.57 -3.15
C LYS A 318 -11.84 0.03 -3.56
N VAL A 319 -11.20 0.74 -2.63
CA VAL A 319 -9.82 1.20 -2.80
C VAL A 319 -8.89 0.04 -2.45
N TRP A 320 -8.19 -0.48 -3.46
CA TRP A 320 -7.10 -1.43 -3.26
C TRP A 320 -5.79 -0.65 -3.23
N GLY A 321 -5.29 -0.34 -2.03
CA GLY A 321 -3.91 0.10 -1.86
C GLY A 321 -2.99 -1.11 -2.07
N ILE A 322 -2.20 -1.11 -3.13
CA ILE A 322 -1.17 -2.13 -3.34
C ILE A 322 0.17 -1.53 -2.93
N ALA A 323 0.72 -2.02 -1.82
CA ALA A 323 2.10 -1.79 -1.43
C ALA A 323 3.07 -2.24 -2.53
N SER A 324 4.10 -1.44 -2.76
CA SER A 324 5.01 -1.48 -3.91
C SER A 324 6.06 -2.60 -3.80
N SER A 325 5.69 -3.89 -3.86
CA SER A 325 6.67 -4.99 -3.72
C SER A 325 7.90 -4.86 -4.63
N LYS A 326 9.08 -4.66 -4.04
CA LYS A 326 10.45 -4.80 -4.57
C LYS A 326 10.66 -4.74 -6.10
N ILE A 327 11.49 -3.77 -6.53
CA ILE A 327 12.23 -3.82 -7.81
C ILE A 327 13.53 -4.61 -7.59
#